data_AF-A0A816Y5B8-F1
#
_entry.id   AF-A0A816Y5B8-F1
#
_cell.length_a   1.000
_cell.length_b   1.000
_cell.length_c   1.000
_cell.angle_alpha   90.00
_cell.angle_beta   90.00
_cell.angle_gamma   90.00
#
_symmetry.space_group_name_H-M   'P 1'
#
loop_
_entity.id
_entity.type
_entity.pdbx_description
1 polymer ?
#
loop_
_entity_poly.entity_id
_entity_poly.type
_entity_poly.pdbx_seq_one_letter_code
_entity_poly.pdbx_strand_id
1 'polypeptide(L)'
;MIKQIPQPPTKYWIGNVYELEPGNLLKSFERLKSLYGDIFRLTIFDKNLIVISSHELVNFVCDESKFDKIVTLVIEELRNVAHDGLFTAHTNETNWKLAHKILIPAFGPQAIRGMFPAMMDICSQLILRWERFAGEEIDVCDNFTRLTLDTIALCSFNYRFNNFYFLFE
;
A
#
# COMPACT_ATOMS: atom_id res chain seq x y z
N MET A 1 -31.81 -7.15 19.01
CA MET A 1 -30.98 -6.18 19.76
C MET A 1 -29.78 -5.85 18.90
N ILE A 2 -29.48 -4.57 18.69
CA ILE A 2 -28.27 -4.13 18.00
C ILE A 2 -27.08 -4.35 18.94
N LYS A 3 -26.13 -5.20 18.56
CA LYS A 3 -24.92 -5.46 19.34
C LYS A 3 -23.90 -4.33 19.09
N GLN A 4 -23.36 -3.74 20.15
CA GLN A 4 -22.31 -2.74 20.01
C GLN A 4 -21.00 -3.40 19.54
N ILE A 5 -20.24 -2.69 18.71
CA ILE A 5 -18.91 -3.13 18.28
C ILE A 5 -17.97 -3.09 19.51
N PRO A 6 -17.26 -4.19 19.84
CA PRO A 6 -16.29 -4.21 20.93
C PRO A 6 -15.21 -3.15 20.78
N GLN A 7 -14.72 -2.60 21.89
CA GLN A 7 -13.70 -1.56 21.89
C GLN A 7 -12.79 -1.72 23.13
N PRO A 8 -11.46 -1.52 23.01
CA PRO A 8 -10.59 -1.41 24.17
C PRO A 8 -10.95 -0.17 25.00
N PRO A 9 -10.77 -0.19 26.33
CA PRO A 9 -10.98 1.00 27.16
C PRO A 9 -10.26 2.22 26.57
N THR A 10 -10.89 3.39 26.51
CA THR A 10 -10.24 4.61 26.01
C THR A 10 -9.51 5.33 27.14
N LYS A 11 -8.40 6.00 26.83
CA LYS A 11 -7.67 6.85 27.78
C LYS A 11 -7.76 8.33 27.37
N TYR A 12 -8.38 9.13 28.25
CA TYR A 12 -8.46 10.59 28.13
C TYR A 12 -8.74 11.06 26.69
N TRP A 13 -7.94 12.00 26.18
CA TRP A 13 -8.08 12.61 24.86
C TRP A 13 -7.35 11.85 23.73
N ILE A 14 -6.49 10.87 24.06
CA ILE A 14 -5.75 10.07 23.07
C ILE A 14 -6.50 8.81 22.62
N GLY A 15 -7.66 8.50 23.21
CA GLY A 15 -8.45 7.34 22.85
C GLY A 15 -7.71 6.03 23.06
N ASN A 16 -7.53 5.24 22.00
CA ASN A 16 -6.84 3.94 21.96
C ASN A 16 -5.46 4.02 21.26
N VAL A 17 -4.89 5.22 21.05
CA VAL A 17 -3.58 5.38 20.40
C VAL A 17 -2.50 4.53 21.07
N TYR A 18 -2.55 4.41 22.40
CA TYR A 18 -1.58 3.64 23.19
C TYR A 18 -1.70 2.11 22.99
N GLU A 19 -2.76 1.62 22.36
CA GLU A 19 -2.90 0.20 21.97
C GLU A 19 -2.11 -0.11 20.69
N LEU A 20 -1.63 0.92 19.99
CA LEU A 20 -0.89 0.81 18.73
C LEU A 20 0.59 1.04 18.97
N GLU A 21 1.40 0.04 18.62
CA GLU A 21 2.85 0.15 18.63
C GLU A 21 3.34 0.81 17.32
N PRO A 22 4.02 1.98 17.40
CA PRO A 22 4.65 2.59 16.23
C PRO A 22 5.65 1.62 15.60
N GLY A 23 5.58 1.43 14.28
CA GLY A 23 6.44 0.49 13.57
C GLY A 23 5.97 -0.97 13.61
N ASN A 24 4.93 -1.31 14.40
CA ASN A 24 4.37 -2.68 14.40
C ASN A 24 2.83 -2.71 14.55
N LEU A 25 2.15 -1.97 13.67
CA LEU A 25 0.69 -1.89 13.66
C LEU A 25 0.02 -3.25 13.43
N LEU A 26 0.62 -4.11 12.59
CA LEU A 26 0.05 -5.43 12.30
C LEU A 26 -0.03 -6.30 13.55
N LYS A 27 1.06 -6.43 14.32
CA LYS A 27 1.03 -7.18 15.59
C LYS A 27 0.07 -6.57 16.60
N SER A 28 -0.04 -5.24 16.62
CA SER A 28 -1.01 -4.54 17.47
C SER A 28 -2.44 -4.96 17.12
N PHE A 29 -2.79 -5.01 15.83
CA PHE A 29 -4.11 -5.45 15.37
C PHE A 29 -4.35 -6.94 15.59
N GLU A 30 -3.35 -7.81 15.43
CA GLU A 30 -3.47 -9.23 15.74
C GLU A 30 -3.78 -9.47 17.22
N ARG A 31 -3.04 -8.79 18.12
CA ARG A 31 -3.30 -8.83 19.57
C ARG A 31 -4.72 -8.38 19.89
N LEU A 32 -5.15 -7.25 19.33
CA LEU A 32 -6.49 -6.70 19.56
C LEU A 32 -7.59 -7.61 19.01
N LYS A 33 -7.37 -8.23 17.84
CA LYS A 33 -8.26 -9.23 17.28
C LYS A 33 -8.43 -10.42 18.23
N SER A 34 -7.36 -10.94 18.82
CA SER A 34 -7.45 -12.04 19.80
C SER A 34 -8.27 -11.69 21.04
N LEU A 35 -8.33 -10.40 21.42
CA LEU A 35 -9.06 -9.93 22.60
C LEU A 35 -10.51 -9.54 22.31
N TYR A 36 -10.78 -8.92 21.16
CA TYR A 36 -12.05 -8.28 20.83
C TYR A 36 -12.82 -8.95 19.68
N GLY A 37 -12.20 -9.93 19.01
CA GLY A 37 -12.77 -10.68 17.90
C GLY A 37 -12.53 -10.04 16.54
N ASP A 38 -13.25 -10.52 15.53
CA ASP A 38 -13.02 -10.15 14.13
C ASP A 38 -13.48 -8.73 13.76
N ILE A 39 -14.20 -8.04 14.66
CA ILE A 39 -14.60 -6.64 14.51
C ILE A 39 -14.40 -5.91 15.83
N PHE A 40 -13.66 -4.82 15.78
CA PHE A 40 -13.48 -3.95 16.93
C PHE A 40 -13.30 -2.49 16.51
N ARG A 41 -13.60 -1.59 17.43
CA ARG A 41 -13.42 -0.15 17.28
C ARG A 41 -12.13 0.28 17.95
N LEU A 42 -11.49 1.28 17.39
CA LEU A 42 -10.46 2.10 18.02
C LEU A 42 -10.85 3.56 17.86
N THR A 43 -10.68 4.35 18.91
CA THR A 43 -10.80 5.81 18.84
C THR A 43 -9.38 6.38 18.77
N ILE A 44 -9.02 7.03 17.67
CA ILE A 44 -7.72 7.67 17.47
C ILE A 44 -7.96 9.17 17.50
N PHE A 45 -7.66 9.81 18.63
CA PHE A 45 -8.07 11.19 18.92
C PHE A 45 -9.61 11.36 18.80
N ASP A 46 -10.06 12.12 17.80
CA ASP A 46 -11.46 12.37 17.47
C ASP A 46 -12.03 11.42 16.41
N LYS A 47 -11.19 10.59 15.79
CA LYS A 47 -11.58 9.68 14.70
C LYS A 47 -11.89 8.28 15.23
N ASN A 48 -12.94 7.67 14.69
CA ASN A 48 -13.26 6.27 14.95
C ASN A 48 -12.76 5.40 13.79
N LEU A 49 -11.91 4.43 14.11
CA LEU A 49 -11.43 3.40 13.22
C LEU A 49 -12.15 2.09 13.56
N ILE A 50 -12.81 1.48 12.58
CA ILE A 50 -13.37 0.13 12.71
C ILE A 50 -12.42 -0.82 12.01
N VAL A 51 -11.87 -1.78 12.75
CA VAL A 51 -11.02 -2.84 12.21
C VAL A 51 -11.90 -4.06 12.01
N ILE A 52 -11.83 -4.64 10.81
CA ILE A 52 -12.53 -5.86 10.42
C ILE A 52 -11.51 -6.89 9.93
N SER A 53 -11.74 -8.16 10.25
CA SER A 53 -10.83 -9.24 9.86
C SER A 53 -11.51 -10.58 9.55
N SER A 54 -12.85 -10.63 9.55
CA SER A 54 -13.60 -11.78 9.03
C SER A 54 -13.92 -11.60 7.56
N HIS A 55 -13.89 -12.70 6.80
CA HIS A 55 -14.27 -12.73 5.40
C HIS A 55 -15.67 -12.15 5.15
N GLU A 56 -16.65 -12.51 6.00
CA GLU A 56 -18.03 -12.04 5.88
C GLU A 56 -18.13 -10.51 5.96
N LEU A 57 -17.47 -9.89 6.94
CA LEU A 57 -17.51 -8.44 7.10
C LEU A 57 -16.71 -7.71 6.03
N VAL A 58 -15.56 -8.24 5.62
CA VAL A 58 -14.77 -7.68 4.51
C VAL A 58 -15.60 -7.69 3.23
N ASN A 59 -16.23 -8.82 2.91
CA ASN A 59 -17.12 -8.91 1.74
C ASN A 59 -18.30 -7.93 1.82
N PHE A 60 -18.86 -7.72 3.02
CA PHE A 60 -19.93 -6.73 3.22
C PHE A 60 -19.48 -5.29 2.96
N VAL A 61 -18.29 -4.89 3.41
CA VAL A 61 -17.78 -3.52 3.18
C VAL A 61 -17.19 -3.29 1.80
N CYS A 62 -16.93 -4.35 1.03
CA CYS A 62 -16.51 -4.25 -0.37
C CYS A 62 -17.69 -4.03 -1.34
N ASP A 63 -18.93 -3.93 -0.84
CA ASP A 63 -20.09 -3.55 -1.64
C ASP A 63 -20.07 -2.03 -1.95
N GLU A 64 -19.65 -1.68 -3.16
CA GLU A 64 -19.52 -0.30 -3.63
C GLU A 64 -20.86 0.47 -3.69
N SER A 65 -22.01 -0.21 -3.57
CA SER A 65 -23.31 0.48 -3.43
C SER A 65 -23.55 1.05 -2.03
N LYS A 66 -22.76 0.62 -1.04
CA LYS A 66 -22.87 0.99 0.38
C LYS A 66 -21.65 1.72 0.91
N PHE A 67 -20.48 1.38 0.40
CA PHE A 67 -19.18 1.88 0.86
C PHE A 67 -18.35 2.40 -0.30
N ASP A 68 -17.47 3.35 -0.02
CA ASP A 68 -16.54 3.91 -0.98
C ASP A 68 -15.16 4.03 -0.33
N LYS A 69 -14.12 4.13 -1.16
CA LYS A 69 -12.76 4.41 -0.71
C LYS A 69 -12.74 5.75 0.04
N ILE A 70 -12.20 5.70 1.26
CA ILE A 70 -11.88 6.91 2.02
C ILE A 70 -10.40 7.27 1.85
N VAL A 71 -10.12 8.54 1.55
CA VAL A 71 -8.79 9.12 1.64
C VAL A 71 -8.68 9.72 3.03
N THR A 72 -7.76 9.21 3.85
CA THR A 72 -7.60 9.62 5.25
C THR A 72 -6.21 9.26 5.76
N LEU A 73 -5.87 9.80 6.94
CA LEU A 73 -4.62 9.55 7.66
C LEU A 73 -3.40 9.73 6.73
N VAL A 74 -2.60 8.68 6.55
CA VAL A 74 -1.36 8.70 5.77
C VAL A 74 -1.61 9.04 4.28
N ILE A 75 -2.75 8.65 3.72
CA ILE A 75 -3.05 8.92 2.31
C ILE A 75 -3.39 10.40 2.10
N GLU A 76 -4.00 11.05 3.10
CA GLU A 76 -4.27 12.50 3.08
C GLU A 76 -2.96 13.29 3.04
N GLU A 77 -1.97 12.90 3.85
CA GLU A 77 -0.65 13.53 3.82
C GLU A 77 0.07 13.30 2.49
N LEU A 78 0.00 12.10 1.93
CA LEU A 78 0.58 11.78 0.63
C LEU A 78 -0.04 12.59 -0.51
N ARG A 79 -1.31 12.99 -0.37
CA ARG A 79 -2.01 13.85 -1.33
C ARG A 79 -1.34 15.22 -1.48
N ASN A 80 -0.62 15.71 -0.47
CA ASN A 80 0.15 16.97 -0.57
C ASN A 80 1.27 16.89 -1.62
N VAL A 81 1.75 15.67 -1.93
CA VAL A 81 2.81 15.42 -2.92
C VAL A 81 2.24 14.86 -4.22
N ALA A 82 1.34 13.87 -4.13
CA ALA A 82 0.80 13.16 -5.28
C ALA A 82 -0.49 13.79 -5.85
N HIS A 83 -1.01 14.85 -5.21
CA HIS A 83 -2.24 15.54 -5.59
C HIS A 83 -3.41 14.57 -5.82
N ASP A 84 -4.21 14.79 -6.85
CA ASP A 84 -5.35 13.96 -7.25
C ASP A 84 -4.96 12.81 -8.20
N GLY A 85 -3.75 12.26 -8.02
CA GLY A 85 -3.37 10.99 -8.64
C GLY A 85 -4.27 9.83 -8.21
N LEU A 86 -4.33 8.75 -9.01
CA LEU A 86 -5.25 7.62 -8.79
C LEU A 86 -5.27 7.05 -7.37
N PHE A 87 -4.11 7.03 -6.71
CA PHE A 87 -3.97 6.51 -5.35
C PHE A 87 -4.47 7.46 -4.26
N THR A 88 -4.37 8.77 -4.45
CA THR A 88 -4.69 9.81 -3.46
C THR A 88 -5.96 10.60 -3.76
N ALA A 89 -6.59 10.37 -4.93
CA ALA A 89 -7.88 10.94 -5.27
C ALA A 89 -9.06 10.26 -4.57
N HIS A 90 -10.07 11.06 -4.25
CA HIS A 90 -11.42 10.61 -3.90
C HIS A 90 -12.15 10.13 -5.16
N THR A 91 -12.99 9.10 -5.02
CA THR A 91 -13.71 8.46 -6.14
C THR A 91 -14.68 9.42 -6.86
N ASN A 92 -15.16 10.45 -6.17
CA ASN A 92 -16.04 11.47 -6.74
C ASN A 92 -15.31 12.53 -7.58
N GLU A 93 -13.98 12.61 -7.53
CA GLU A 93 -13.20 13.57 -8.30
C GLU A 93 -13.22 13.22 -9.80
N THR A 94 -13.37 14.25 -10.64
CA THR A 94 -13.37 14.09 -12.11
C THR A 94 -12.06 13.48 -12.61
N ASN A 95 -10.92 13.91 -12.04
CA ASN A 95 -9.60 13.44 -12.44
C ASN A 95 -9.38 11.95 -12.11
N TRP A 96 -9.93 11.45 -11.00
CA TRP A 96 -9.92 10.01 -10.72
C TRP A 96 -10.63 9.22 -11.81
N LYS A 97 -11.86 9.60 -12.17
CA LYS A 97 -12.65 8.91 -13.21
C LYS A 97 -11.96 8.95 -14.57
N LEU A 98 -11.39 10.09 -14.93
CA LEU A 98 -10.67 10.28 -16.19
C LEU A 98 -9.42 9.41 -16.25
N ALA A 99 -8.55 9.52 -15.24
CA ALA A 99 -7.30 8.75 -15.18
C ALA A 99 -7.58 7.25 -15.12
N HIS A 100 -8.58 6.82 -14.34
CA HIS A 100 -8.94 5.41 -14.19
C HIS A 100 -9.36 4.81 -15.54
N LYS A 101 -10.23 5.51 -16.28
CA LYS A 101 -10.69 5.09 -17.59
C LYS A 101 -9.56 5.03 -18.62
N ILE A 102 -8.62 5.98 -18.58
CA ILE A 102 -7.48 6.05 -19.51
C ILE A 102 -6.45 4.96 -19.21
N LEU A 103 -6.15 4.72 -17.92
CA LEU A 103 -5.02 3.90 -17.51
C LEU A 103 -5.35 2.41 -17.35
N ILE A 104 -6.59 2.02 -17.06
CA ILE A 104 -6.95 0.59 -16.92
C ILE A 104 -6.45 -0.28 -18.09
N PRO A 105 -6.62 0.12 -19.37
CA PRO A 105 -6.14 -0.69 -20.49
C PRO A 105 -4.63 -0.91 -20.49
N ALA A 106 -3.84 0.04 -19.97
CA ALA A 106 -2.39 -0.06 -19.85
C ALA A 106 -1.93 -1.11 -18.83
N PHE A 107 -2.82 -1.54 -17.92
CA PHE A 107 -2.60 -2.62 -16.97
C PHE A 107 -3.30 -3.93 -17.37
N GLY A 108 -3.82 -4.02 -18.60
CA GLY A 108 -4.40 -5.26 -19.13
C GLY A 108 -3.33 -6.30 -19.50
N PRO A 109 -3.69 -7.60 -19.62
CA PRO A 109 -2.72 -8.69 -19.84
C PRO A 109 -1.80 -8.48 -21.05
N GLN A 110 -2.33 -7.95 -22.15
CA GLN A 110 -1.56 -7.69 -23.38
C GLN A 110 -0.55 -6.55 -23.19
N ALA A 111 -0.96 -5.46 -22.54
CA ALA A 111 -0.07 -4.34 -22.24
C ALA A 111 1.07 -4.77 -21.31
N ILE A 112 0.74 -5.54 -20.26
CA ILE A 112 1.73 -6.11 -19.34
C ILE A 112 2.71 -7.04 -20.06
N ARG A 113 2.25 -7.90 -20.99
CA ARG A 113 3.16 -8.72 -21.81
C ARG A 113 4.12 -7.86 -22.64
N GLY A 114 3.66 -6.71 -23.14
CA GLY A 114 4.51 -5.75 -23.84
C GLY A 114 5.62 -5.15 -22.97
N MET A 115 5.47 -5.15 -21.65
CA MET A 115 6.47 -4.68 -20.69
C MET A 115 7.54 -5.74 -20.36
N PHE A 116 7.32 -7.01 -20.69
CA PHE A 116 8.22 -8.11 -20.33
C PHE A 116 9.67 -7.90 -20.79
N PRO A 117 9.96 -7.41 -22.01
CA PRO A 117 11.34 -7.15 -22.41
C PRO A 117 12.05 -6.15 -21.49
N ALA A 118 11.37 -5.08 -21.07
CA ALA A 118 11.90 -4.08 -20.14
C ALA A 118 12.08 -4.65 -18.73
N MET A 119 11.12 -5.43 -18.24
CA MET A 119 11.25 -6.14 -16.96
C MET A 119 12.45 -7.09 -16.96
N MET A 120 12.62 -7.86 -18.05
CA MET A 120 13.74 -8.80 -18.20
C MET A 120 15.10 -8.10 -18.24
N ASP A 121 15.19 -6.92 -18.85
CA ASP A 121 16.40 -6.11 -18.85
C ASP A 121 16.80 -5.72 -17.41
N ILE A 122 15.89 -5.12 -16.63
CA ILE A 122 16.19 -4.72 -15.24
C ILE A 122 16.50 -5.94 -14.36
N CYS A 123 15.77 -7.05 -14.51
CA CYS A 123 16.08 -8.31 -13.82
C CYS A 123 17.48 -8.84 -14.17
N SER A 124 17.89 -8.75 -15.43
CA SER A 124 19.22 -9.18 -15.86
C SER A 124 20.32 -8.33 -15.21
N GLN A 125 20.09 -7.03 -15.03
CA GLN A 125 21.02 -6.15 -14.33
C GLN A 125 21.18 -6.52 -12.85
N LEU A 126 20.08 -6.87 -12.16
CA LEU A 126 20.13 -7.36 -10.79
C LEU A 126 20.95 -8.65 -10.68
N ILE A 127 20.71 -9.62 -11.57
CA ILE A 127 21.44 -10.90 -11.59
C ILE A 127 22.93 -10.65 -11.83
N LEU A 128 23.29 -9.83 -12.83
CA LEU A 128 24.68 -9.48 -13.11
C LEU A 128 25.36 -8.78 -11.92
N ARG A 129 24.63 -7.97 -11.15
CA ARG A 129 25.14 -7.38 -9.91
C ARG A 129 25.46 -8.48 -8.90
N TRP A 130 24.53 -9.38 -8.63
CA TRP A 130 24.75 -10.47 -7.67
C TRP A 130 25.88 -11.41 -8.08
N GLU A 131 26.05 -11.68 -9.38
CA GLU A 131 27.19 -12.47 -9.89
C GLU A 131 28.53 -11.77 -9.63
N ARG A 132 28.60 -10.45 -9.78
CA ARG A 132 29.83 -9.67 -9.53
C ARG A 132 30.24 -9.63 -8.06
N PHE A 133 29.26 -9.59 -7.16
CA PHE A 133 29.47 -9.54 -5.70
C PHE A 133 29.21 -10.91 -5.06
N ALA A 134 29.40 -11.99 -5.80
CA ALA A 134 29.15 -13.34 -5.31
C ALA A 134 30.03 -13.65 -4.09
N GLY A 135 29.39 -14.08 -3.00
CA GLY A 135 30.05 -14.35 -1.71
C GLY A 135 29.92 -13.23 -0.68
N GLU A 136 29.42 -12.06 -1.08
CA GLU A 136 29.08 -10.97 -0.15
C GLU A 136 27.65 -11.10 0.37
N GLU A 137 27.38 -10.50 1.54
CA GLU A 137 26.03 -10.37 2.06
C GLU A 137 25.23 -9.38 1.20
N ILE A 138 23.99 -9.73 0.87
CA ILE A 138 23.11 -8.92 0.03
C ILE A 138 21.96 -8.39 0.87
N ASP A 139 21.78 -7.06 0.89
CA ASP A 139 20.52 -6.47 1.36
C ASP A 139 19.42 -6.68 0.31
N VAL A 140 18.62 -7.72 0.54
CA VAL A 140 17.53 -8.13 -0.34
C VAL A 140 16.47 -7.03 -0.48
N CYS A 141 16.14 -6.32 0.60
CA CYS A 141 15.11 -5.30 0.59
C CYS A 141 15.52 -4.09 -0.25
N ASP A 142 16.77 -3.62 -0.10
CA ASP A 142 17.32 -2.54 -0.92
C ASP A 142 17.38 -2.94 -2.40
N ASN A 143 17.86 -4.15 -2.69
CA ASN A 143 18.01 -4.63 -4.06
C ASN A 143 16.64 -4.74 -4.78
N PHE A 144 15.60 -5.24 -4.10
CA PHE A 144 14.25 -5.30 -4.67
C PHE A 144 13.60 -3.91 -4.79
N THR A 145 13.95 -2.97 -3.92
CA THR A 145 13.50 -1.57 -4.05
C THR A 145 14.10 -0.92 -5.31
N ARG A 146 15.41 -1.09 -5.54
CA ARG A 146 16.09 -0.66 -6.77
C ARG A 146 15.49 -1.33 -8.01
N LEU A 147 15.24 -2.63 -7.94
CA LEU A 147 14.65 -3.41 -9.04
C LEU A 147 13.28 -2.85 -9.43
N THR A 148 12.39 -2.71 -8.46
CA THR A 148 11.00 -2.30 -8.68
C THR A 148 10.92 -0.85 -9.16
N LEU A 149 11.79 0.04 -8.65
CA LEU A 149 11.86 1.44 -9.07
C LEU A 149 12.34 1.60 -10.52
N ASP A 150 13.41 0.90 -10.93
CA ASP A 150 13.88 0.93 -12.32
C ASP A 150 12.87 0.27 -13.26
N THR A 151 12.21 -0.80 -12.81
CA THR A 151 11.18 -1.50 -13.60
C THR A 151 10.01 -0.58 -13.91
N ILE A 152 9.42 0.07 -12.89
CA ILE A 152 8.28 0.97 -13.14
C ILE A 152 8.68 2.18 -13.99
N ALA A 153 9.88 2.73 -13.79
CA ALA A 153 10.38 3.85 -14.56
C ALA A 153 10.56 3.50 -16.05
N LEU A 154 11.17 2.33 -16.32
CA LEU A 154 11.42 1.89 -17.68
C LEU A 154 10.13 1.47 -18.39
N CYS A 155 9.27 0.68 -17.72
CA CYS A 155 8.03 0.18 -18.31
C CYS A 155 7.00 1.28 -18.56
N SER A 156 6.87 2.25 -17.64
CA SER A 156 5.81 3.28 -17.73
C SER A 156 6.25 4.58 -18.38
N PHE A 157 7.54 4.95 -18.28
CA PHE A 157 8.02 6.26 -18.71
C PHE A 157 9.24 6.20 -19.64
N ASN A 158 9.70 4.99 -20.01
CA ASN A 158 10.92 4.78 -20.79
C ASN A 158 12.14 5.51 -20.19
N TYR A 159 12.20 5.56 -18.85
CA TYR A 159 13.24 6.25 -18.10
C TYR A 159 14.09 5.25 -17.30
N ARG A 160 15.40 5.51 -17.22
CA ARG A 160 16.34 4.68 -16.46
C ARG A 160 16.97 5.49 -15.33
N PHE A 161 16.71 5.08 -14.08
CA PHE A 161 17.45 5.60 -12.92
C PHE A 161 18.86 5.00 -12.83
N ASN A 162 19.07 3.81 -13.42
CA ASN A 162 20.36 3.10 -13.45
C ASN A 162 20.83 2.68 -12.05
N ASN A 163 19.90 2.21 -11.21
CA ASN A 163 20.18 1.89 -9.81
C ASN A 163 21.19 0.75 -9.60
N PHE A 164 21.48 -0.05 -10.64
CA PHE A 164 22.45 -1.14 -10.62
C PHE A 164 23.79 -0.82 -11.29
N TYR A 165 23.94 0.37 -11.90
CA TYR A 165 25.18 0.76 -12.58
C TYR A 165 26.18 1.51 -11.69
N PHE A 166 25.72 2.15 -10.62
CA PHE A 166 26.61 2.83 -9.69
C PHE A 166 27.34 1.82 -8.79
N LEU A 167 28.66 1.74 -8.98
CA LEU A 167 29.62 0.86 -8.31
C LEU A 167 30.14 1.41 -6.97
N PHE A 168 29.45 2.36 -6.35
CA PHE A 168 29.93 2.97 -5.11
C PHE A 168 28.91 2.81 -3.99
N GLU A 169 29.20 1.86 -3.10
CA GLU A 169 29.17 2.05 -1.65
C GLU A 169 30.52 1.57 -1.09
#